data_AF-A0AAW2Q2Y1-F1
#
_entry.id   AF-A0AAW2Q2Y1-F1
#
_cell.length_a   1.000
_cell.length_b   1.000
_cell.length_c   1.000
_cell.angle_alpha   90.00
_cell.angle_beta   90.00
_cell.angle_gamma   90.00
#
_symmetry.space_group_name_H-M   'P 1'
#
loop_
_entity.id
_entity.type
_entity.pdbx_description
1 polymer ?
#
loop_
_entity_poly.entity_id
_entity_poly.type
_entity_poly.pdbx_seq_one_letter_code
_entity_poly.pdbx_strand_id
1 'polypeptide(L)'
;MRLGDTKENWVHELPRVLWAHRTTPRESTQETPFNLVYGTETILPSEIGEETWRVRSYDSTINSESRREDLDLLEEKREMAERRIHIYKSKIARAYDDNVHPHDFKERDLVRRKTEGTGS
;
A
#
# COMPACT_ATOMS: atom_id res chain seq x y z
N MET A 1 -6.76 -17.44 -2.01
CA MET A 1 -5.42 -18.04 -2.05
C MET A 1 -5.16 -18.64 -0.67
N ARG A 2 -5.15 -19.98 -0.56
CA ARG A 2 -5.02 -20.68 0.74
C ARG A 2 -3.52 -20.99 0.91
N LEU A 3 -2.84 -20.23 1.76
CA LEU A 3 -1.43 -20.47 2.10
C LEU A 3 -1.37 -21.80 2.87
N GLY A 4 -0.83 -22.83 2.23
CA GLY A 4 -0.63 -24.14 2.84
C GLY A 4 0.46 -24.11 3.90
N ASP A 5 0.25 -24.90 4.95
CA ASP A 5 0.95 -24.89 6.24
C ASP A 5 2.43 -25.29 6.20
N THR A 6 3.32 -24.46 5.67
CA THR A 6 4.76 -24.53 6.00
C THR A 6 5.40 -23.14 5.98
N LYS A 7 6.17 -22.80 7.03
CA LYS A 7 7.03 -21.60 7.07
C LYS A 7 7.99 -21.50 5.88
N GLU A 8 8.33 -22.63 5.26
CA GLU A 8 9.27 -22.74 4.14
C GLU A 8 8.70 -22.21 2.81
N ASN A 9 7.38 -22.28 2.59
CA ASN A 9 6.77 -21.77 1.37
C ASN A 9 6.74 -20.25 1.27
N TRP A 10 6.92 -19.52 2.37
CA TRP A 10 6.88 -18.05 2.36
C TRP A 10 7.99 -17.43 1.49
N VAL A 11 9.18 -18.03 1.47
CA VAL A 11 10.31 -17.53 0.67
C VAL A 11 9.98 -17.58 -0.83
N HIS A 12 9.26 -18.62 -1.26
CA HIS A 12 8.83 -18.77 -2.65
C HIS A 12 7.68 -17.83 -3.03
N GLU A 13 6.81 -17.47 -2.08
CA GLU A 13 5.70 -16.54 -2.31
C GLU A 13 6.10 -15.06 -2.18
N LEU A 14 7.19 -14.77 -1.47
CA LEU A 14 7.63 -13.40 -1.20
C LEU A 14 7.74 -12.51 -2.45
N PRO A 15 8.31 -12.95 -3.59
CA PRO A 15 8.35 -12.14 -4.80
C PRO A 15 6.96 -11.76 -5.31
N ARG A 16 6.00 -12.69 -5.26
CA ARG A 16 4.61 -12.46 -5.70
C ARG A 16 3.89 -11.47 -4.79
N VAL A 17 4.07 -11.62 -3.48
CA VAL A 17 3.49 -10.70 -2.48
C VAL A 17 4.07 -9.29 -2.63
N LEU A 18 5.39 -9.17 -2.78
CA LEU A 18 6.05 -7.88 -3.01
C LEU A 18 5.58 -7.24 -4.31
N TRP A 19 5.37 -8.03 -5.37
CA TRP A 19 4.82 -7.55 -6.63
C TRP A 19 3.42 -6.98 -6.44
N ALA A 20 2.49 -7.77 -5.90
CA ALA A 20 1.12 -7.33 -5.64
C ALA A 20 1.09 -6.07 -4.76
N HIS A 21 1.91 -6.04 -3.70
CA HIS A 21 2.02 -4.88 -2.82
C HIS A 21 2.50 -3.62 -3.55
N ARG A 22 3.35 -3.74 -4.58
CA ARG A 22 3.85 -2.60 -5.37
C ARG A 22 2.86 -2.14 -6.43
N THR A 23 2.03 -3.03 -6.97
CA THR A 23 1.16 -2.77 -8.13
C THR A 23 -0.32 -2.65 -7.78
N THR A 24 -0.71 -2.82 -6.51
CA THR A 24 -2.09 -2.61 -6.05
C THR A 24 -2.24 -1.21 -5.47
N PRO A 25 -3.26 -0.42 -5.91
CA PRO A 25 -3.52 0.89 -5.33
C PRO A 25 -3.86 0.77 -3.84
N ARG A 26 -3.28 1.65 -3.02
CA ARG A 26 -3.64 1.68 -1.59
C ARG A 26 -4.85 2.55 -1.37
N GLU A 27 -5.76 2.15 -0.50
CA GLU A 27 -6.91 2.98 -0.14
C GLU A 27 -6.51 4.35 0.42
N SER A 28 -5.40 4.42 1.17
CA SER A 28 -4.90 5.64 1.80
C SER A 28 -4.36 6.68 0.82
N THR A 29 -3.84 6.25 -0.34
CA THR A 29 -3.24 7.14 -1.36
C THR A 29 -4.04 7.18 -2.66
N GLN A 30 -4.88 6.17 -2.91
CA GLN A 30 -5.51 5.87 -4.21
C GLN A 30 -4.51 5.63 -5.36
N GLU A 31 -3.23 5.42 -5.02
CA GLU A 31 -2.12 5.27 -5.95
C GLU A 31 -1.37 3.97 -5.64
N THR A 32 -0.76 3.36 -6.66
CA THR A 32 0.16 2.22 -6.44
C THR A 32 1.51 2.74 -5.92
N PRO A 33 2.20 1.98 -5.03
CA PRO A 33 3.56 2.34 -4.64
C PRO A 33 4.53 2.43 -5.82
N PHE A 34 4.33 1.63 -6.87
CA PHE A 34 5.16 1.69 -8.08
C PHE A 34 5.00 3.04 -8.80
N ASN A 35 3.77 3.52 -8.98
CA ASN A 35 3.51 4.81 -9.63
C ASN A 35 4.14 5.97 -8.86
N LEU A 36 4.09 5.97 -7.53
CA LEU A 36 4.69 7.03 -6.70
C LEU A 36 6.24 7.05 -6.73
N VAL A 37 6.88 5.95 -7.12
CA VAL A 37 8.34 5.87 -7.26
C VAL A 37 8.77 6.22 -8.68
N TYR A 38 8.08 5.69 -9.69
CA TYR A 38 8.53 5.73 -11.08
C TYR A 38 7.72 6.65 -12.00
N GLY A 39 6.66 7.30 -11.50
CA GLY A 39 5.82 8.24 -12.24
C GLY A 39 4.74 7.60 -13.11
N THR A 40 4.79 6.29 -13.31
CA THR A 40 3.86 5.57 -14.19
C THR A 40 3.58 4.16 -13.67
N GLU A 41 2.45 3.59 -14.11
CA GLU A 41 2.07 2.22 -13.76
C GLU A 41 2.96 1.18 -14.47
N THR A 42 3.23 0.08 -13.78
CA THR A 42 4.02 -1.01 -14.35
C THR A 42 3.19 -1.87 -15.30
N ILE A 43 3.85 -2.47 -16.29
CA ILE A 43 3.23 -3.52 -17.12
C ILE A 43 3.28 -4.83 -16.33
N LEU A 44 2.13 -5.45 -16.11
CA LEU A 44 2.04 -6.72 -15.39
C LEU A 44 2.53 -7.87 -16.27
N PRO A 45 3.15 -8.91 -15.68
CA PRO A 45 3.56 -10.09 -16.45
C PRO A 45 2.42 -10.77 -17.21
N SER A 46 1.20 -10.75 -16.67
CA SER A 46 0.01 -11.25 -17.37
C SER A 46 -0.33 -10.45 -18.61
N GLU A 47 -0.13 -9.13 -18.58
CA GLU A 47 -0.40 -8.26 -19.73
C GLU A 47 0.54 -8.56 -20.90
N ILE A 48 1.79 -8.94 -20.60
CA ILE A 48 2.77 -9.37 -21.62
C ILE A 48 2.32 -10.69 -22.26
N GLY A 49 1.92 -11.67 -21.44
CA GLY A 49 1.48 -12.97 -21.93
C GLY A 49 0.17 -12.90 -22.75
N GLU A 50 -0.73 -11.99 -22.40
CA GLU A 50 -1.99 -11.75 -23.12
C GLU A 50 -1.84 -10.77 -24.29
N GLU A 51 -0.66 -10.16 -24.47
CA GLU A 51 -0.41 -9.09 -25.42
C GLU A 51 -1.49 -7.99 -25.36
N THR A 52 -1.68 -7.41 -24.18
CA THR A 52 -2.68 -6.36 -24.03
C THR A 52 -2.37 -5.15 -24.91
N TRP A 53 -3.34 -4.24 -25.03
CA TRP A 53 -3.16 -3.00 -25.79
C TRP A 53 -1.88 -2.24 -25.44
N ARG A 54 -1.50 -2.19 -24.16
CA ARG A 54 -0.27 -1.53 -23.71
C ARG A 54 0.99 -2.14 -24.32
N VAL A 55 1.00 -3.46 -24.49
CA VAL A 55 2.13 -4.20 -25.07
C VAL A 55 2.15 -4.06 -26.60
N ARG A 56 0.98 -4.19 -27.24
CA ARG A 56 0.86 -4.10 -28.70
C ARG A 56 1.15 -2.72 -29.26
N SER A 57 0.80 -1.68 -28.51
CA SER A 57 0.95 -0.28 -28.92
C SER A 57 2.26 0.33 -28.42
N TYR A 58 3.22 -0.48 -27.99
CA TYR A 58 4.52 -0.01 -27.55
C TYR A 58 5.28 0.64 -28.72
N ASP A 59 5.53 1.94 -28.59
CA ASP A 59 6.44 2.69 -29.46
C ASP A 59 7.47 3.39 -28.57
N SER A 60 8.77 3.15 -28.82
CA SER A 60 9.83 3.67 -27.97
C SER A 60 9.89 5.19 -27.94
N THR A 61 9.55 5.86 -29.04
CA THR A 61 9.61 7.31 -29.18
C THR A 61 8.46 7.95 -28.41
N ILE A 62 7.23 7.52 -28.70
CA ILE A 62 6.02 8.04 -28.05
C ILE A 62 6.07 7.75 -26.54
N ASN A 63 6.50 6.55 -26.15
CA ASN A 63 6.60 6.18 -24.73
C ASN A 63 7.70 6.96 -23.99
N SER A 64 8.75 7.40 -24.68
CA SER A 64 9.79 8.24 -24.07
C SER A 64 9.30 9.65 -23.79
N GLU A 65 8.48 10.21 -24.67
CA GLU A 65 7.85 11.52 -24.49
C GLU A 65 6.83 11.47 -23.34
N SER A 66 5.92 10.49 -23.37
CA SER A 66 4.95 10.27 -22.30
C SER A 66 5.63 10.00 -20.95
N ARG A 67 6.75 9.27 -20.94
CA ARG A 67 7.56 9.06 -19.73
C ARG A 67 8.12 10.36 -19.17
N ARG A 68 8.47 11.34 -20.01
CA ARG A 68 8.96 12.63 -19.54
C ARG A 68 7.84 13.43 -18.87
N GLU A 69 6.66 13.46 -19.49
CA GLU A 69 5.47 14.09 -18.90
C GLU A 69 5.08 13.43 -17.55
N ASP A 70 5.11 12.10 -17.47
CA ASP A 70 4.84 11.36 -16.23
C ASP A 70 5.81 11.72 -15.11
N LEU A 71 7.08 11.97 -15.44
CA LEU A 71 8.11 12.39 -14.48
C LEU A 71 7.94 13.84 -14.06
N ASP A 72 7.54 14.73 -14.97
CA ASP A 72 7.26 16.13 -14.67
C ASP A 72 6.08 16.26 -13.68
N LEU A 73 5.06 15.40 -13.82
CA LEU A 73 3.89 15.37 -12.93
C LEU A 73 4.08 14.52 -11.66
N LEU A 74 5.21 13.82 -11.52
CA LEU A 74 5.41 12.85 -10.43
C LEU A 74 5.38 13.52 -9.06
N GLU A 75 5.93 14.72 -8.92
CA GLU A 75 5.94 15.43 -7.64
C GLU A 75 4.52 15.85 -7.23
N GLU A 76 3.71 16.34 -8.16
CA GLU A 76 2.30 16.66 -7.90
C GLU A 76 1.52 15.41 -7.44
N LYS A 77 1.75 14.25 -8.07
CA LYS A 77 1.17 12.96 -7.66
C LYS A 77 1.57 12.62 -6.22
N ARG A 78 2.83 12.85 -5.82
CA ARG A 78 3.31 12.61 -4.46
C ARG A 78 2.64 13.54 -3.44
N GLU A 79 2.59 14.83 -3.72
CA GLU A 79 1.91 15.80 -2.84
C GLU A 79 0.42 15.49 -2.67
N MET A 80 -0.25 15.06 -3.74
CA MET A 80 -1.64 14.58 -3.66
C MET A 80 -1.77 13.33 -2.78
N ALA A 81 -0.86 12.35 -2.94
CA ALA A 81 -0.85 11.14 -2.13
C ALA A 81 -0.60 11.45 -0.64
N GLU A 82 0.32 12.37 -0.33
CA GLU A 82 0.60 12.81 1.04
C GLU A 82 -0.63 13.48 1.68
N ARG A 83 -1.28 14.40 0.97
CA ARG A 83 -2.54 15.03 1.44
C ARG A 83 -3.61 13.97 1.75
N ARG A 84 -3.76 12.96 0.88
CA ARG A 84 -4.70 11.85 1.11
C ARG A 84 -4.33 11.03 2.34
N ILE A 85 -3.05 10.72 2.55
CA ILE A 85 -2.56 10.02 3.74
C ILE A 85 -2.93 10.81 5.00
N HIS A 86 -2.71 12.12 5.01
CA HIS A 86 -3.07 12.96 6.15
C HIS A 86 -4.56 12.89 6.45
N ILE A 87 -5.41 13.03 5.43
CA ILE A 87 -6.87 12.93 5.58
C ILE A 87 -7.27 11.54 6.09
N TYR A 88 -6.71 10.47 5.51
CA TYR A 88 -6.99 9.09 5.90
C TYR A 88 -6.61 8.84 7.36
N LYS A 89 -5.40 9.25 7.78
CA LYS A 89 -4.95 9.14 9.17
C LYS A 89 -5.84 9.91 10.13
N SER A 90 -6.24 11.14 9.80
CA SER A 90 -7.14 11.93 10.63
C SER A 90 -8.52 11.28 10.78
N LYS A 91 -9.05 10.66 9.72
CA LYS A 91 -10.32 9.92 9.78
C LYS A 91 -10.20 8.70 10.69
N ILE A 92 -9.12 7.92 10.56
CA ILE A 92 -8.86 6.74 11.40
C ILE A 92 -8.69 7.15 12.86
N ALA A 93 -7.92 8.20 13.14
CA ALA A 93 -7.69 8.72 14.48
C ALA A 93 -9.00 9.16 15.13
N ARG A 94 -9.82 9.96 14.42
CA ARG A 94 -11.13 10.38 14.92
C ARG A 94 -12.05 9.19 15.20
N ALA A 95 -12.10 8.21 14.29
CA ALA A 95 -12.92 7.02 14.51
C ALA A 95 -12.44 6.19 15.71
N TYR A 96 -11.13 6.15 15.97
CA TYR A 96 -10.59 5.54 17.18
C TYR A 96 -11.00 6.32 18.42
N ASP A 97 -10.78 7.63 18.44
CA ASP A 97 -11.09 8.52 19.56
C ASP A 97 -12.58 8.51 19.90
N ASP A 98 -13.47 8.50 18.91
CA ASP A 98 -14.92 8.41 19.09
C ASP A 98 -15.34 7.09 19.79
N ASN A 99 -14.55 6.02 19.65
CA ASN A 99 -14.80 4.74 20.31
C ASN A 99 -14.10 4.63 21.69
N VAL A 100 -13.13 5.50 21.98
CA VAL A 100 -12.44 5.53 23.27
C VAL A 100 -13.30 6.30 24.27
N HIS A 101 -13.88 5.57 25.20
CA HIS A 101 -14.63 6.15 26.31
C HIS A 101 -13.66 6.40 27.46
N PRO A 102 -13.49 7.66 27.92
CA PRO A 102 -12.73 7.96 29.11
C PRO A 102 -13.33 7.19 30.30
N HIS A 103 -12.47 6.50 31.05
CA HIS A 103 -12.90 5.81 32.26
C HIS A 103 -12.10 6.35 33.45
N ASP A 104 -12.80 6.92 34.41
CA ASP A 104 -12.21 7.38 35.66
C ASP A 104 -12.05 6.18 36.60
N PHE A 105 -10.81 5.90 37.01
CA PHE A 105 -10.52 4.86 37.98
C PHE A 105 -10.41 5.47 39.38
N LYS A 106 -11.00 4.81 40.37
CA LYS A 106 -10.90 5.16 41.79
C LYS A 106 -9.88 4.29 42.50
N GLU A 107 -9.41 4.79 43.64
CA GLU A 107 -8.55 4.01 44.52
C GLU A 107 -9.27 2.71 44.92
N ARG A 108 -8.61 1.56 44.70
CA ARG A 108 -9.11 0.17 44.84
C ARG A 108 -9.84 -0.44 43.63
N ASP A 109 -9.97 0.26 42.51
CA ASP A 109 -10.49 -0.35 41.28
C ASP A 109 -9.50 -1.39 40.70
N LEU A 110 -10.01 -2.55 40.33
CA LEU A 110 -9.22 -3.62 39.72
C LEU A 110 -9.08 -3.37 38.22
N VAL A 111 -7.86 -3.07 37.77
CA VAL A 111 -7.52 -2.89 36.36
C VAL A 111 -6.60 -4.00 35.87
N ARG A 112 -6.79 -4.43 34.61
CA ARG A 112 -5.92 -5.42 33.99
C ARG A 112 -4.62 -4.75 33.55
N ARG A 113 -3.51 -5.13 34.15
CA ARG A 113 -2.17 -4.76 33.67
C ARG A 113 -1.86 -5.56 32.41
N LYS A 114 -1.42 -4.88 31.35
CA LYS A 114 -0.83 -5.54 30.18
C LYS A 114 0.46 -6.23 30.64
N THR A 115 0.48 -7.56 30.63
CA THR A 115 1.70 -8.32 30.92
C THR A 115 2.50 -8.45 29.63
N GLU A 116 3.76 -8.05 29.67
CA GLU A 116 4.74 -8.41 28.63
C GLU A 116 4.81 -9.94 28.60
N GLY A 117 4.35 -10.57 27.51
CA GLY A 117 4.40 -12.01 27.36
C GLY A 117 5.84 -12.46 27.35
N THR A 118 6.34 -12.94 28.48
CA THR A 118 7.62 -13.66 28.52
C THR A 118 7.31 -15.07 28.00
N GLY A 119 7.41 -15.24 26.69
CA GLY A 119 7.28 -16.54 26.05
C GLY A 119 8.34 -17.49 26.58
N SER A 120 7.89 -18.58 27.20
CA SER A 120 8.66 -19.81 27.38
C SER A 120 8.52 -20.68 26.14
#